data_AF-A0A1U6GLU7-F1
#
_entry.id   AF-A0A1U6GLU7-F1
#
_cell.length_a   1.000
_cell.length_b   1.000
_cell.length_c   1.000
_cell.angle_alpha   90.00
_cell.angle_beta   90.00
_cell.angle_gamma   90.00
#
_symmetry.space_group_name_H-M   'P 1'
#
loop_
_entity.id
_entity.type
_entity.pdbx_description
1 polymer ?
#
loop_
_entity_poly.entity_id
_entity_poly.type
_entity_poly.pdbx_seq_one_letter_code
_entity_poly.pdbx_strand_id
1 'polypeptide(L)' 'MATITGRAKRFDGLPIDYVLIFQWKTGKCLGKSIPNSAGNWSFDYTTNLIVGITYVSDGCEPLTHGPYEFVLNK' A
#
# COMPACT_ATOMS: atom_id res chain seq x y z
N MET A 1 -4.07 17.53 -0.59
CA MET A 1 -3.30 16.32 -0.92
C MET A 1 -2.77 15.76 0.37
N ALA A 2 -2.88 14.45 0.56
CA ALA A 2 -2.33 13.77 1.72
C ALA A 2 -1.63 12.48 1.26
N THR A 3 -0.86 11.88 2.17
CA THR A 3 0.02 10.74 1.85
C THR A 3 -0.25 9.60 2.82
N ILE A 4 -0.46 8.41 2.27
CA ILE A 4 -0.40 7.15 3.02
C ILE A 4 1.06 6.75 3.08
N THR A 5 1.57 6.40 4.25
CA THR A 5 2.94 5.89 4.41
C THR A 5 2.92 4.56 5.13
N GLY A 6 3.94 3.74 4.88
CA GLY A 6 4.13 2.50 5.59
C GLY A 6 5.54 1.97 5.42
N ARG A 7 5.80 0.86 6.11
CA ARG A 7 7.08 0.15 6.02
C ARG A 7 6.83 -1.35 6.00
N ALA A 8 7.43 -2.05 5.04
CA ALA A 8 7.33 -3.50 4.92
C ALA A 8 8.65 -4.10 4.44
N LYS A 9 9.06 -5.18 5.10
CA LYS A 9 10.25 -5.98 4.78
C LYS A 9 9.90 -7.45 4.81
N ARG A 10 10.63 -8.23 4.03
CA ARG A 10 10.63 -9.68 4.11
C ARG A 10 11.34 -10.15 5.39
N PHE A 11 11.23 -11.44 5.70
CA PHE A 11 11.85 -12.03 6.89
C PHE A 11 13.39 -11.88 6.92
N ASP A 12 14.02 -11.78 5.74
CA ASP A 12 15.47 -11.60 5.59
C ASP A 12 15.93 -10.13 5.71
N GLY A 13 15.00 -9.22 5.98
CA GLY A 13 15.28 -7.80 6.14
C GLY A 13 15.42 -7.01 4.84
N LEU A 14 15.28 -7.63 3.67
CA LEU A 14 15.16 -6.91 2.40
C LEU A 14 13.76 -6.32 2.23
N PRO A 15 13.59 -5.22 1.48
CA PRO A 15 12.27 -4.69 1.18
C PRO A 15 11.43 -5.72 0.42
N ILE A 16 10.12 -5.65 0.58
CA ILE A 16 9.20 -6.34 -0.33
C ILE A 16 9.25 -5.68 -1.72
N ASP A 17 8.77 -6.37 -2.75
CA ASP A 17 8.92 -5.89 -4.14
C ASP A 17 8.03 -4.69 -4.45
N TYR A 18 6.75 -4.74 -4.02
CA TYR A 18 5.85 -3.60 -4.17
C TYR A 18 4.62 -3.70 -3.26
N VAL A 19 3.96 -2.56 -3.12
CA VAL A 19 2.67 -2.40 -2.45
C VAL A 19 1.63 -1.96 -3.47
N LEU A 20 0.49 -2.64 -3.52
CA LEU A 20 -0.66 -2.21 -4.31
C LEU A 20 -1.71 -1.56 -3.40
N ILE A 21 -2.28 -0.46 -3.89
CA ILE A 21 -3.40 0.21 -3.26
C ILE A 21 -4.60 0.00 -4.18
N PHE A 22 -5.68 -0.57 -3.67
CA PHE A 22 -6.89 -0.83 -4.45
C PHE A 22 -8.13 -0.33 -3.71
N GLN A 23 -9.13 0.11 -4.46
CA GLN A 23 -10.41 0.50 -3.90
C GLN A 23 -11.13 -0.75 -3.36
N TRP A 24 -11.48 -0.75 -2.06
CA TRP A 24 -11.93 -1.96 -1.36
C TRP A 24 -13.15 -2.61 -1.98
N LYS A 25 -14.18 -1.82 -2.33
CA LYS A 25 -15.46 -2.34 -2.84
C LYS A 25 -15.38 -2.89 -4.26
N THR A 26 -14.51 -2.32 -5.10
CA THR A 26 -14.48 -2.61 -6.55
C THR A 26 -13.29 -3.47 -6.94
N GLY A 27 -12.28 -3.60 -6.08
CA GLY A 27 -11.00 -4.21 -6.43
C GLY A 27 -10.17 -3.38 -7.42
N LYS A 28 -10.63 -2.18 -7.81
CA LYS A 28 -9.92 -1.33 -8.79
C LYS A 28 -8.56 -0.93 -8.23
N CYS A 29 -7.49 -1.29 -8.92
CA CYS A 29 -6.14 -0.83 -8.61
C CYS A 29 -6.08 0.70 -8.77
N LEU A 30 -5.66 1.39 -7.71
CA LEU A 30 -5.48 2.83 -7.67
C LEU A 30 -4.02 3.21 -7.90
N GLY A 31 -3.09 2.34 -7.49
CA GLY A 31 -1.68 2.56 -7.74
C GLY A 31 -0.77 1.50 -7.14
N LYS A 32 0.52 1.68 -7.40
CA LYS A 32 1.61 0.84 -6.95
C LYS A 32 2.70 1.71 -6.34
N SER A 33 3.25 1.29 -5.20
CA SER A 33 4.41 1.91 -4.57
C SER A 33 5.53 0.87 -4.45
N ILE A 34 6.77 1.29 -4.73
CA ILE A 34 7.95 0.43 -4.58
C ILE A 34 8.69 0.90 -3.33
N PRO A 35 8.83 0.05 -2.30
CA PRO A 35 9.56 0.43 -1.10
C PRO A 35 11.05 0.70 -1.39
N ASN A 36 11.64 1.63 -0.65
CA ASN A 36 13.09 1.84 -0.68
C ASN A 36 13.85 0.71 0.06
N SER A 37 15.18 0.78 0.13
CA SER A 37 16.01 -0.23 0.82
C SER A 37 15.70 -0.39 2.33
N ALA A 38 15.11 0.63 2.95
CA ALA A 38 14.64 0.57 4.33
C ALA A 38 13.24 -0.06 4.47
N GLY A 39 12.58 -0.40 3.35
CA GLY A 39 11.22 -0.91 3.27
C GLY A 39 10.14 0.17 3.33
N ASN A 40 10.51 1.45 3.30
CA ASN A 40 9.54 2.56 3.40
C ASN A 40 8.89 2.79 2.04
N TRP A 41 7.56 2.96 2.04
CA TRP A 41 6.76 3.26 0.84
C TRP A 41 5.74 4.36 1.14
N SER A 42 5.28 5.03 0.10
CA SER A 42 4.24 6.06 0.20
C SER A 42 3.30 6.05 -1.00
N PHE A 43 2.10 6.61 -0.82
CA PHE A 43 1.10 6.81 -1.85
C PHE A 43 0.31 8.10 -1.60
N ASP A 44 0.38 9.03 -2.54
CA ASP A 44 -0.33 10.30 -2.47
C ASP A 44 -1.76 10.19 -2.99
N TYR A 45 -2.68 10.91 -2.35
CA TYR A 45 -4.09 10.92 -2.72
C TYR A 45 -4.71 12.32 -2.60
N THR A 46 -5.72 12.55 -3.43
CA THR A 46 -6.39 13.85 -3.61
C THR A 46 -7.90 13.80 -3.40
N THR A 47 -8.46 12.63 -3.08
CA THR A 47 -9.88 12.44 -2.74
C THR A 47 -10.02 11.50 -1.55
N ASN A 48 -11.16 11.48 -0.85
CA ASN A 48 -11.40 10.47 0.18
C ASN A 48 -11.38 9.06 -0.44
N LEU A 49 -10.84 8.08 0.29
CA LEU A 49 -10.67 6.71 -0.20
C LEU A 49 -11.05 5.68 0.87
N ILE A 50 -11.63 4.56 0.44
CA ILE A 50 -11.71 3.31 1.21
C ILE A 50 -10.92 2.25 0.43
N VAL A 51 -9.80 1.81 0.99
CA VAL A 51 -8.82 0.98 0.25
C VAL A 51 -8.42 -0.26 1.02
N GLY A 52 -7.98 -1.26 0.26
CA GLY A 52 -7.07 -2.27 0.77
C GLY A 52 -5.63 -2.01 0.31
N ILE A 53 -4.69 -2.51 1.09
CA ILE A 53 -3.26 -2.39 0.85
C ILE A 53 -2.71 -3.81 0.77
N THR A 54 -2.19 -4.20 -0.39
CA THR A 54 -1.60 -5.51 -0.63
C THR A 54 -0.09 -5.41 -0.68
N TYR A 55 0.59 -6.21 0.15
CA TYR A 55 2.03 -6.34 0.19
C TYR A 55 2.44 -7.57 -0.62
N VAL A 56 3.35 -7.37 -1.58
CA VAL A 56 3.80 -8.45 -2.49
C VAL A 56 5.30 -8.64 -2.37
N SER A 57 5.68 -9.90 -2.19
CA SER A 57 7.05 -10.39 -2.33
C SER A 57 7.03 -11.59 -3.26
N ASP A 58 7.97 -11.66 -4.20
CA ASP A 58 8.12 -12.77 -5.13
C ASP A 58 8.32 -14.08 -4.36
N GLY A 59 7.70 -15.14 -4.86
CA GLY A 59 7.66 -16.45 -4.20
C GLY A 59 6.81 -16.53 -2.93
N CYS A 60 6.06 -15.50 -2.56
CA CYS A 60 5.14 -15.51 -1.41
C CYS A 60 3.70 -15.18 -1.81
N GLU A 61 2.73 -15.75 -1.10
CA GLU A 61 1.33 -15.34 -1.25
C GLU A 61 1.16 -13.86 -0.84
N PRO A 62 0.42 -13.05 -1.61
CA PRO A 62 0.23 -11.65 -1.29
C PRO A 62 -0.65 -11.47 -0.05
N LEU A 63 -0.24 -10.59 0.86
CA LEU A 63 -0.99 -10.27 2.08
C LEU A 63 -1.74 -8.96 1.91
N THR A 64 -3.04 -8.97 2.16
CA THR A 64 -3.90 -7.78 2.03
C THR A 64 -4.47 -7.36 3.38
N HIS A 65 -4.32 -6.07 3.69
CA HIS A 65 -4.94 -5.44 4.85
C HIS A 65 -6.02 -4.44 4.42
N GLY A 66 -7.09 -4.35 5.22
CA GLY A 66 -8.16 -3.38 5.01
C GLY A 66 -9.52 -3.89 5.54
N PRO A 67 -10.59 -3.11 5.34
CA PRO A 67 -10.59 -1.80 4.69
C PRO A 67 -9.98 -0.70 5.57
N TYR A 68 -9.24 0.22 4.96
CA TYR A 68 -8.82 1.48 5.58
C TYR A 68 -9.58 2.65 4.97
N GLU A 69 -10.05 3.56 5.81
CA GLU A 69 -10.71 4.80 5.39
C GLU A 69 -9.77 5.99 5.57
N PHE A 70 -9.54 6.71 4.48
CA PHE A 70 -8.70 7.90 4.43
C PHE A 70 -9.55 9.09 4.01
N VAL A 71 -9.68 10.06 4.91
CA VAL A 71 -10.46 11.28 4.71
C VAL A 71 -9.50 12.46 4.59
N LEU A 72 -9.65 13.24 3.53
CA LEU A 72 -8.98 14.52 3.41
C LEU A 72 -9.67 15.52 4.33
N ASN A 73 -9.03 15.84 5.44
CA ASN A 73 -9.44 16.97 6.26
C ASN A 73 -9.18 18.25 5.45
N LYS A 74 -10.22 19.07 5.32
CA LYS A 74 -10.14 20.40 4.71
C LYS A 74 -9.38 21.35 5.62
#